data_AF-A0A970TQB8-F1
#
_entry.id   AF-A0A970TQB8-F1
#
_cell.length_a   1.000
_cell.length_b   1.000
_cell.length_c   1.000
_cell.angle_alpha   90.00
_cell.angle_beta   90.00
_cell.angle_gamma   90.00
#
_symmetry.space_group_name_H-M   'P 1'
#
loop_
_entity.id
_entity.type
_entity.pdbx_description
1 polymer ?
#
loop_
_entity_poly.entity_id
_entity_poly.type
_entity_poly.pdbx_seq_one_letter_code
_entity_poly.pdbx_strand_id
1 'polypeptide(L)'
;MKIRKHKTIEIYFVLYLAALILLIPDKKEIEEQNSNFTSRTYSPETSLNIEQNTLNCFIDSDSLGAKIEAFDSVNTFFWSDNIESISFDYFIEDATIGSQLKENPYKQISFRTIENIKENKAFFYWEPKLPLQQSKSYIVHIDASAITKKELDDGSSIYQTNKLKGKFGINIVYNEHFQSTELAFNPNSYPQDDRGSIPQIQGIPNANLINLQNFNLYLDKTDMRLIASQNWQNTIFASNINLLQDLAAKPEIKVICEPENNGGEAIISETSRDKIIVKGKAPNFGKTTVQIKVIRKTDKEEVKVSFRLMPQGIEHPAFAAEMYPEKTYTIDPKLPLSSAEVKAYLQDGSKVLAASQHGEKFYFKPEYSLVDKTLTLERYIDNQLFGQKYDIKVLNYPNSEISDFIKNKNGELILTTKCYGKYKQQFNEIVSLEIEGNAIYRELRGNLRSFENPIPTFIQEFIISPANKLKPFEFKVFAIDKKGKKTNLRNFKE
;
A
#
# COMPACT_ATOMS: atom_id res chain seq x y z
N MET A 1 37.63 67.11 2.33
CA MET A 1 37.80 66.27 1.12
C MET A 1 37.32 64.85 1.45
N LYS A 2 36.19 64.37 0.90
CA LYS A 2 35.64 63.02 1.18
C LYS A 2 35.69 62.17 -0.08
N ILE A 3 36.45 61.09 -0.05
CA ILE A 3 36.59 60.13 -1.15
C ILE A 3 35.33 59.26 -1.20
N ARG A 4 34.59 59.30 -2.32
CA ARG A 4 33.47 58.38 -2.58
C ARG A 4 34.05 57.04 -3.03
N LYS A 5 33.86 55.97 -2.23
CA LYS A 5 34.13 54.60 -2.68
C LYS A 5 33.10 54.20 -3.73
N HIS A 6 33.54 53.84 -4.94
CA HIS A 6 32.70 53.12 -5.88
C HIS A 6 32.39 51.73 -5.32
N LYS A 7 31.11 51.33 -5.34
CA LYS A 7 30.74 49.93 -5.16
C LYS A 7 30.99 49.21 -6.49
N THR A 8 31.83 48.19 -6.47
CA THR A 8 31.89 47.18 -7.53
C THR A 8 30.54 46.48 -7.59
N ILE A 9 29.82 46.66 -8.70
CA ILE A 9 28.62 45.87 -9.00
C ILE A 9 29.11 44.62 -9.73
N GLU A 10 28.79 43.45 -9.20
CA GLU A 10 29.21 42.17 -9.78
C GLU A 10 28.49 41.97 -11.12
N ILE A 11 29.26 41.83 -12.19
CA ILE A 11 28.73 41.75 -13.56
C ILE A 11 27.76 40.58 -13.76
N TYR A 12 27.96 39.49 -13.00
CA TYR A 12 27.07 38.33 -12.97
C TYR A 12 25.67 38.66 -12.44
N PHE A 13 25.54 39.56 -11.47
CA PHE A 13 24.24 40.00 -10.96
C PHE A 13 23.47 40.81 -12.02
N VAL A 14 24.17 41.67 -12.76
CA VAL A 14 23.59 42.46 -13.86
C VAL A 14 23.17 41.55 -15.02
N LEU A 15 24.00 40.57 -15.39
CA LEU A 15 23.69 39.57 -16.43
C LEU A 15 22.50 38.69 -16.04
N TYR A 16 22.41 38.26 -14.78
CA TYR A 16 21.27 37.49 -14.28
C TYR A 16 19.97 38.29 -14.32
N LEU A 17 20.01 39.56 -13.90
CA LEU A 17 18.84 40.45 -13.98
C LEU A 17 18.40 40.72 -15.43
N ALA A 18 19.37 40.90 -16.34
CA ALA A 18 19.09 41.11 -17.77
C ALA A 18 18.48 39.85 -18.42
N ALA A 19 18.96 38.66 -18.09
CA ALA A 19 18.39 37.39 -18.57
C ALA A 19 16.95 37.18 -18.06
N LEU A 20 16.66 37.54 -16.81
CA LEU A 20 15.31 37.53 -16.26
C LEU A 20 14.36 38.51 -16.96
N ILE A 21 14.84 39.71 -17.32
CA ILE A 21 14.04 40.70 -18.06
C ILE A 21 13.78 40.22 -19.50
N LEU A 22 14.75 39.60 -20.16
CA LEU A 22 14.60 39.00 -21.50
C LEU A 22 13.67 37.77 -21.55
N LEU A 23 13.38 37.15 -20.40
CA LEU A 23 12.44 36.02 -20.29
C LEU A 23 11.00 36.45 -19.95
N ILE A 24 10.75 37.74 -19.75
CA ILE A 24 9.38 38.27 -19.60
C ILE A 24 8.88 38.63 -21.01
N PRO A 25 7.84 37.96 -21.55
CA PRO A 25 7.31 38.31 -22.86
C PRO A 25 6.73 39.72 -22.84
N ASP A 26 6.99 40.47 -23.93
CA ASP A 26 6.59 41.87 -24.02
C ASP A 26 5.06 42.00 -24.03
N LYS A 27 4.53 42.95 -23.25
CA LYS A 27 3.08 43.14 -23.06
C LYS A 27 2.29 43.43 -24.34
N LYS A 28 2.96 43.65 -25.49
CA LYS A 28 2.33 43.87 -26.79
C LYS A 28 2.10 42.61 -27.62
N GLU A 29 2.81 41.51 -27.36
CA GLU A 29 2.52 40.23 -28.04
C GLU A 29 1.27 39.53 -27.47
N ILE A 30 0.82 39.96 -26.28
CA ILE A 30 -0.33 39.41 -25.56
C ILE A 30 -1.66 39.88 -26.16
N GLU A 31 -1.72 40.99 -26.90
CA GLU A 31 -2.99 41.53 -27.41
C GLU A 31 -3.29 41.10 -28.87
N GLU A 32 -2.30 40.91 -29.74
CA GLU A 32 -2.55 40.56 -31.15
C GLU A 32 -2.82 39.07 -31.41
N GLN A 33 -2.42 38.15 -30.53
CA GLN A 33 -2.78 36.72 -30.65
C GLN A 33 -4.18 36.38 -30.10
N ASN A 34 -4.80 37.28 -29.33
CA ASN A 34 -6.05 37.02 -28.60
C ASN A 34 -7.34 37.24 -29.43
N SER A 35 -7.25 37.57 -30.72
CA SER A 35 -8.41 37.87 -31.58
C SER A 35 -8.94 36.68 -32.40
N ASN A 36 -8.20 35.57 -32.49
CA ASN A 36 -8.55 34.41 -33.33
C ASN A 36 -8.51 33.04 -32.61
N PHE A 37 -8.39 33.01 -31.29
CA PHE A 37 -8.46 31.75 -30.52
C PHE A 37 -9.83 31.57 -29.85
N THR A 38 -10.86 31.32 -30.67
CA THR A 38 -12.16 30.83 -30.20
C THR A 38 -12.01 29.45 -29.56
N SER A 39 -11.79 29.46 -28.25
CA SER A 39 -12.27 28.46 -27.29
C SER A 39 -12.09 26.97 -27.65
N ARG A 40 -10.94 26.59 -28.21
CA ARG A 40 -10.35 25.29 -27.88
C ARG A 40 -9.83 25.34 -26.46
N THR A 41 -10.76 25.19 -25.53
CA THR A 41 -10.46 24.83 -24.14
C THR A 41 -9.67 23.52 -24.20
N TYR A 42 -8.36 23.60 -23.92
CA TYR A 42 -7.53 22.42 -23.72
C TYR A 42 -7.90 21.83 -22.35
N SER A 43 -9.08 21.21 -22.27
CA SER A 43 -9.35 20.23 -21.23
C SER A 43 -8.29 19.14 -21.41
N PRO A 44 -7.46 18.82 -20.40
CA PRO A 44 -6.64 17.62 -20.49
C PRO A 44 -7.59 16.45 -20.71
N GLU A 45 -7.33 15.64 -21.74
CA GLU A 45 -8.14 14.45 -22.00
C GLU A 45 -8.14 13.61 -20.72
N THR A 46 -9.33 13.45 -20.13
CA THR A 46 -9.51 12.57 -18.98
C THR A 46 -9.08 11.17 -19.41
N SER A 47 -7.97 10.69 -18.85
CA SER A 47 -7.37 9.41 -19.21
C SER A 47 -7.85 8.33 -18.26
N LEU A 48 -8.21 7.18 -18.81
CA LEU A 48 -8.49 5.98 -18.02
C LEU A 48 -7.15 5.35 -17.64
N ASN A 49 -6.80 5.41 -16.36
CA ASN A 49 -5.55 4.83 -15.86
C ASN A 49 -5.80 3.37 -15.48
N ILE A 50 -5.07 2.44 -16.08
CA ILE A 50 -5.18 1.01 -15.84
C ILE A 50 -4.01 0.57 -14.95
N GLU A 51 -4.30 -0.20 -13.89
CA GLU A 51 -3.28 -0.67 -12.93
C GLU A 51 -2.28 -1.62 -13.59
N GLN A 52 -2.78 -2.64 -14.28
CA GLN A 52 -1.97 -3.69 -14.89
C GLN A 52 -2.12 -3.65 -16.41
N ASN A 53 -1.00 -3.41 -17.11
CA ASN A 53 -0.98 -3.43 -18.58
C ASN A 53 -1.14 -4.83 -19.18
N THR A 54 -0.99 -5.90 -18.39
CA THR A 54 -1.22 -7.29 -18.79
C THR A 54 -1.63 -8.12 -17.57
N LEU A 55 -2.64 -8.99 -17.73
CA LEU A 55 -3.05 -10.00 -16.75
C LEU A 55 -2.59 -11.39 -17.22
N ASN A 56 -2.01 -12.20 -16.35
CA ASN A 56 -1.50 -13.53 -16.71
C ASN A 56 -2.33 -14.66 -16.12
N CYS A 57 -2.40 -15.77 -16.85
CA CYS A 57 -2.93 -17.04 -16.40
C CYS A 57 -1.95 -18.14 -16.83
N PHE A 58 -1.55 -18.98 -15.89
CA PHE A 58 -0.74 -20.17 -16.14
C PHE A 58 -1.63 -21.40 -15.95
N ILE A 59 -1.74 -22.21 -17.00
CA ILE A 59 -2.50 -23.45 -17.03
C ILE A 59 -1.50 -24.58 -17.21
N ASP A 60 -1.50 -25.51 -16.28
CA ASP A 60 -0.76 -26.77 -16.38
C ASP A 60 -1.71 -27.89 -16.80
N SER A 61 -1.21 -28.84 -17.58
CA SER A 61 -1.98 -29.93 -18.19
C SER A 61 -1.30 -31.27 -17.91
N ASP A 62 -1.95 -32.09 -17.09
CA ASP A 62 -1.53 -33.45 -16.75
C ASP A 62 -2.51 -34.49 -17.29
N SER A 63 -2.29 -35.77 -16.93
CA SER A 63 -3.18 -36.89 -17.32
C SER A 63 -4.59 -36.85 -16.72
N LEU A 64 -4.87 -35.94 -15.79
CA LEU A 64 -6.17 -35.73 -15.13
C LEU A 64 -6.91 -34.51 -15.69
N GLY A 65 -6.20 -33.55 -16.30
CA GLY A 65 -6.75 -32.47 -17.10
C GLY A 65 -6.05 -31.12 -16.90
N ALA A 66 -6.53 -30.11 -17.62
CA ALA A 66 -6.01 -28.74 -17.51
C ALA A 66 -6.44 -28.07 -16.19
N LYS A 67 -5.47 -27.57 -15.42
CA LYS A 67 -5.65 -26.89 -14.14
C LYS A 67 -4.94 -25.54 -14.15
N ILE A 68 -5.58 -24.52 -13.58
CA ILE A 68 -4.95 -23.20 -13.38
C ILE A 68 -3.94 -23.31 -12.22
N GLU A 69 -2.68 -22.96 -12.48
CA GLU A 69 -1.58 -22.92 -11.52
C GLU A 69 -1.47 -21.55 -10.84
N ALA A 70 -1.50 -20.47 -11.62
CA ALA A 70 -1.40 -19.08 -11.15
C ALA A 70 -2.25 -18.14 -12.03
N PHE A 71 -2.85 -17.10 -11.44
CA PHE A 71 -3.92 -16.34 -12.09
C PHE A 71 -4.13 -14.90 -11.57
N ASP A 72 -3.88 -13.91 -12.43
CA ASP A 72 -4.13 -12.48 -12.17
C ASP A 72 -5.61 -12.13 -12.40
N SER A 73 -6.47 -12.53 -11.47
CA SER A 73 -7.94 -12.50 -11.64
C SER A 73 -8.60 -11.11 -11.79
N VAL A 74 -7.92 -10.02 -11.42
CA VAL A 74 -8.51 -8.66 -11.35
C VAL A 74 -7.56 -7.59 -11.90
N ASN A 75 -8.10 -6.62 -12.61
CA ASN A 75 -7.45 -5.34 -12.95
C ASN A 75 -8.25 -4.17 -12.37
N THR A 76 -7.57 -3.10 -11.94
CA THR A 76 -8.23 -1.87 -11.44
C THR A 76 -8.08 -0.74 -12.46
N PHE A 77 -9.17 -0.01 -12.69
CA PHE A 77 -9.18 1.21 -13.49
C PHE A 77 -9.44 2.42 -12.59
N PHE A 78 -8.76 3.53 -12.84
CA PHE A 78 -8.88 4.79 -12.10
C PHE A 78 -9.20 5.95 -13.05
N TRP A 79 -9.98 6.93 -12.58
CA TRP A 79 -10.33 8.14 -13.32
C TRP A 79 -10.32 9.39 -12.41
N SER A 80 -10.56 10.57 -13.00
CA SER A 80 -10.49 11.86 -12.32
C SER A 80 -11.74 12.21 -11.50
N ASP A 81 -11.57 12.99 -10.44
CA ASP A 81 -12.58 13.24 -9.38
C ASP A 81 -13.86 14.00 -9.79
N ASN A 82 -14.08 14.30 -11.07
CA ASN A 82 -15.21 15.09 -11.58
C ASN A 82 -16.23 14.26 -12.39
N ILE A 83 -16.24 12.93 -12.23
CA ILE A 83 -17.13 12.00 -12.95
C ILE A 83 -18.28 11.56 -12.05
N GLU A 84 -19.51 11.81 -12.48
CA GLU A 84 -20.75 11.47 -11.74
C GLU A 84 -21.28 10.09 -12.09
N SER A 85 -21.10 9.67 -13.33
CA SER A 85 -21.36 8.30 -13.79
C SER A 85 -20.42 7.92 -14.92
N ILE A 86 -20.10 6.64 -15.00
CA ILE A 86 -19.26 6.05 -16.04
C ILE A 86 -19.94 4.75 -16.50
N SER A 87 -19.72 4.36 -17.75
CA SER A 87 -20.15 3.05 -18.26
C SER A 87 -19.06 2.50 -19.18
N PHE A 88 -18.73 1.21 -19.01
CA PHE A 88 -17.64 0.56 -19.74
C PHE A 88 -18.14 -0.39 -20.83
N ASP A 89 -17.75 -0.12 -22.07
CA ASP A 89 -17.84 -1.04 -23.20
C ASP A 89 -16.49 -1.73 -23.43
N TYR A 90 -16.50 -3.02 -23.77
CA TYR A 90 -15.30 -3.84 -23.96
C TYR A 90 -15.26 -4.50 -25.34
N PHE A 91 -14.08 -4.52 -25.94
CA PHE A 91 -13.79 -5.27 -27.16
C PHE A 91 -12.51 -6.09 -26.95
N ILE A 92 -12.54 -7.39 -27.24
CA ILE A 92 -11.41 -8.31 -27.02
C ILE A 92 -10.98 -8.87 -28.36
N GLU A 93 -9.72 -8.65 -28.74
CA GLU A 93 -9.10 -9.25 -29.93
C GLU A 93 -8.10 -10.35 -29.54
N ASP A 94 -8.02 -11.41 -30.33
CA ASP A 94 -6.98 -12.45 -30.20
C ASP A 94 -5.71 -11.97 -30.90
N ALA A 95 -4.62 -11.76 -30.16
CA ALA A 95 -3.38 -11.23 -30.68
C ALA A 95 -2.66 -12.19 -31.65
N THR A 96 -3.05 -13.48 -31.68
CA THR A 96 -2.50 -14.48 -32.62
C THR A 96 -3.19 -14.47 -33.98
N ILE A 97 -4.41 -13.94 -34.04
CA ILE A 97 -5.24 -13.87 -35.26
C ILE A 97 -5.68 -12.42 -35.40
N GLY A 98 -4.92 -11.61 -36.15
CA GLY A 98 -5.16 -10.16 -36.37
C GLY A 98 -6.45 -9.79 -37.12
N SER A 99 -7.47 -10.66 -37.07
CA SER A 99 -8.82 -10.43 -37.56
C SER A 99 -9.66 -9.77 -36.48
N GLN A 100 -10.33 -8.67 -36.82
CA GLN A 100 -11.33 -8.04 -35.95
C GLN A 100 -12.55 -8.95 -35.79
N LEU A 101 -12.52 -9.85 -34.82
CA LEU A 101 -13.68 -10.69 -34.47
C LEU A 101 -14.76 -9.83 -33.80
N LYS A 102 -15.70 -9.33 -34.60
CA LYS A 102 -16.96 -8.74 -34.14
C LYS A 102 -17.96 -9.77 -33.60
N GLU A 103 -17.51 -10.97 -33.23
CA GLU A 103 -18.33 -12.04 -32.67
C GLU A 103 -18.13 -12.17 -31.15
N ASN A 104 -19.17 -11.77 -30.42
CA ASN A 104 -19.58 -12.19 -29.07
C ASN A 104 -18.52 -12.91 -28.18
N PRO A 105 -17.94 -12.25 -27.14
CA PRO A 105 -16.70 -12.69 -26.48
C PRO A 105 -16.78 -13.96 -25.61
N TYR A 106 -17.95 -14.59 -25.45
CA TYR A 106 -18.19 -15.66 -24.48
C TYR A 106 -17.51 -17.03 -24.76
N LYS A 107 -16.70 -17.19 -25.81
CA LYS A 107 -16.19 -18.51 -26.22
C LYS A 107 -15.00 -19.02 -25.39
N GLN A 108 -14.12 -18.16 -24.86
CA GLN A 108 -12.87 -18.59 -24.18
C GLN A 108 -12.52 -17.82 -22.89
N ILE A 109 -13.14 -16.67 -22.62
CA ILE A 109 -12.97 -15.90 -21.38
C ILE A 109 -14.37 -15.51 -20.87
N SER A 110 -14.59 -15.53 -19.56
CA SER A 110 -15.67 -14.77 -18.91
C SER A 110 -15.08 -13.52 -18.27
N PHE A 111 -15.84 -12.42 -18.23
CA PHE A 111 -15.45 -11.23 -17.48
C PHE A 111 -16.67 -10.50 -16.91
N ARG A 112 -16.43 -9.66 -15.89
CA ARG A 112 -17.43 -8.74 -15.31
C ARG A 112 -16.72 -7.48 -14.80
N THR A 113 -17.45 -6.37 -14.76
CA THR A 113 -16.95 -5.11 -14.17
C THR A 113 -17.78 -4.74 -12.94
N ILE A 114 -17.13 -4.22 -11.91
CA ILE A 114 -17.80 -3.65 -10.72
C ILE A 114 -17.25 -2.25 -10.50
N GLU A 115 -18.13 -1.26 -10.49
CA GLU A 115 -17.79 0.16 -10.40
C GLU A 115 -17.96 0.69 -8.97
N ASN A 116 -17.04 1.53 -8.52
CA ASN A 116 -17.10 2.25 -7.26
C ASN A 116 -16.84 3.75 -7.50
N ILE A 117 -17.92 4.44 -7.89
CA ILE A 117 -17.92 5.88 -8.21
C ILE A 117 -17.41 6.72 -7.03
N LYS A 118 -17.64 6.29 -5.77
CA LYS A 118 -17.17 7.02 -4.57
C LYS A 118 -15.64 7.02 -4.40
N GLU A 119 -14.95 6.08 -5.00
CA GLU A 119 -13.49 5.95 -4.94
C GLU A 119 -12.80 6.23 -6.29
N ASN A 120 -13.58 6.64 -7.31
CA ASN A 120 -13.14 6.83 -8.69
C ASN A 120 -12.39 5.60 -9.27
N LYS A 121 -12.93 4.41 -8.98
CA LYS A 121 -12.35 3.11 -9.36
C LYS A 121 -13.37 2.14 -9.96
N ALA A 122 -12.92 1.29 -10.88
CA ALA A 122 -13.66 0.10 -11.30
C ALA A 122 -12.73 -1.13 -11.29
N PHE A 123 -13.31 -2.29 -11.01
CA PHE A 123 -12.63 -3.58 -10.98
C PHE A 123 -13.10 -4.45 -12.14
N PHE A 124 -12.20 -4.82 -13.03
CA PHE A 124 -12.41 -5.78 -14.09
C PHE A 124 -11.96 -7.16 -13.61
N TYR A 125 -12.93 -8.07 -13.44
CA TYR A 125 -12.67 -9.48 -13.11
C TYR A 125 -12.74 -10.30 -14.38
N TRP A 126 -11.87 -11.29 -14.53
CA TRP A 126 -11.97 -12.28 -15.61
C TRP A 126 -11.73 -13.70 -15.11
N GLU A 127 -11.94 -14.67 -16.00
CA GLU A 127 -11.58 -16.09 -15.86
C GLU A 127 -11.43 -16.73 -17.25
N PRO A 128 -10.47 -17.64 -17.46
CA PRO A 128 -10.40 -18.45 -18.67
C PRO A 128 -11.44 -19.57 -18.63
N LYS A 129 -12.08 -19.87 -19.77
CA LYS A 129 -12.99 -21.02 -19.90
C LYS A 129 -12.20 -22.28 -20.27
N LEU A 130 -12.06 -23.19 -19.31
CA LEU A 130 -11.43 -24.48 -19.51
C LEU A 130 -12.34 -25.47 -20.28
N PRO A 131 -11.77 -26.46 -21.00
CA PRO A 131 -10.34 -26.66 -21.22
C PRO A 131 -9.78 -25.76 -22.33
N LEU A 132 -8.61 -25.18 -22.08
CA LEU A 132 -7.77 -24.57 -23.12
C LEU A 132 -6.65 -25.55 -23.46
N GLN A 133 -6.29 -25.65 -24.73
CA GLN A 133 -5.32 -26.63 -25.28
C GLN A 133 -4.09 -25.95 -25.92
N GLN A 134 -3.96 -24.64 -25.78
CA GLN A 134 -2.86 -23.86 -26.34
C GLN A 134 -2.76 -22.52 -25.63
N SER A 135 -1.55 -21.95 -25.60
CA SER A 135 -1.33 -20.59 -25.12
C SER A 135 -2.09 -19.58 -26.00
N LYS A 136 -2.66 -18.55 -25.36
CA LYS A 136 -3.45 -17.52 -26.02
C LYS A 136 -3.17 -16.16 -25.42
N SER A 137 -2.99 -15.16 -26.28
CA SER A 137 -2.84 -13.77 -25.86
C SER A 137 -3.96 -12.95 -26.48
N TYR A 138 -4.62 -12.13 -25.68
CA TYR A 138 -5.69 -11.24 -26.09
C TYR A 138 -5.33 -9.80 -25.75
N ILE A 139 -5.91 -8.85 -26.48
CA ILE A 139 -5.87 -7.43 -26.12
C ILE A 139 -7.30 -6.99 -25.83
N VAL A 140 -7.52 -6.51 -24.61
CA VAL A 140 -8.80 -5.95 -24.17
C VAL A 140 -8.73 -4.44 -24.40
N HIS A 141 -9.57 -3.96 -25.31
CA HIS A 141 -9.85 -2.55 -25.52
C HIS A 141 -11.04 -2.14 -24.65
N ILE A 142 -10.93 -0.96 -24.05
CA ILE A 142 -11.95 -0.37 -23.17
C ILE A 142 -12.37 0.96 -23.77
N ASP A 143 -13.66 1.11 -24.04
CA ASP A 143 -14.31 2.38 -24.36
C ASP A 143 -15.22 2.76 -23.18
N ALA A 144 -14.81 3.74 -22.37
CA ALA A 144 -15.59 4.22 -21.24
C ALA A 144 -16.30 5.54 -21.59
N SER A 145 -17.61 5.60 -21.39
CA SER A 145 -18.38 6.84 -21.51
C SER A 145 -18.64 7.41 -20.12
N ALA A 146 -18.10 8.59 -19.83
CA ALA A 146 -18.16 9.24 -18.52
C ALA A 146 -18.94 10.55 -18.61
N ILE A 147 -19.88 10.79 -17.68
CA ILE A 147 -20.58 12.06 -17.53
C ILE A 147 -19.85 12.87 -16.46
N THR A 148 -19.31 14.01 -16.87
CA THR A 148 -18.67 14.98 -15.98
C THR A 148 -19.59 16.15 -15.68
N LYS A 149 -19.62 16.59 -14.42
CA LYS A 149 -20.35 17.77 -13.98
C LYS A 149 -19.35 18.92 -13.81
N LYS A 150 -19.52 20.00 -14.57
CA LYS A 150 -18.77 21.24 -14.39
C LYS A 150 -19.67 22.30 -13.78
N GLU A 151 -19.36 22.71 -12.55
CA GLU A 151 -19.99 23.87 -11.93
C GLU A 151 -19.40 25.16 -12.53
N LEU A 152 -20.27 26.13 -12.79
CA LEU A 152 -19.92 27.46 -13.27
C LEU A 152 -19.95 28.47 -12.11
N ASP A 153 -19.26 29.60 -12.28
CA ASP A 153 -19.15 30.65 -11.26
C ASP A 153 -20.51 31.30 -10.89
N ASP A 154 -21.57 31.07 -11.69
CA ASP A 154 -22.95 31.49 -11.43
C ASP A 154 -23.77 30.46 -10.61
N GLY A 155 -23.17 29.33 -10.22
CA GLY A 155 -23.82 28.23 -9.51
C GLY A 155 -24.63 27.28 -10.40
N SER A 156 -24.64 27.48 -11.72
CA SER A 156 -25.22 26.53 -12.67
C SER A 156 -24.27 25.35 -12.93
N SER A 157 -24.77 24.26 -13.51
CA SER A 157 -24.00 23.04 -13.77
C SER A 157 -24.18 22.57 -15.21
N ILE A 158 -23.08 22.40 -15.93
CA ILE A 158 -23.05 21.83 -17.27
C ILE A 158 -22.58 20.37 -17.19
N TYR A 159 -23.33 19.47 -17.80
CA TYR A 159 -22.96 18.06 -17.95
C TYR A 159 -22.27 17.86 -19.31
N GLN A 160 -21.11 17.18 -19.31
CA GLN A 160 -20.36 16.86 -20.53
C GLN A 160 -20.02 15.37 -20.57
N THR A 161 -20.34 14.71 -21.68
CA THR A 161 -19.97 13.31 -21.93
C THR A 161 -18.56 13.23 -22.51
N ASN A 162 -17.63 12.72 -21.73
CA ASN A 162 -16.26 12.43 -22.15
C ASN A 162 -16.15 10.95 -22.52
N LYS A 163 -15.37 10.63 -23.56
CA LYS A 163 -15.01 9.26 -23.92
C LYS A 163 -13.57 9.00 -23.51
N LEU A 164 -13.38 8.08 -22.57
CA LEU A 164 -12.07 7.61 -22.13
C LEU A 164 -11.76 6.32 -22.90
N LYS A 165 -10.52 6.12 -23.31
CA LYS A 165 -10.08 4.89 -23.98
C LYS A 165 -8.92 4.28 -23.21
N GLY A 166 -8.90 2.95 -23.13
CA GLY A 166 -7.84 2.19 -22.49
C GLY A 166 -7.60 0.86 -23.20
N LYS A 167 -6.44 0.25 -22.99
CA LYS A 167 -6.17 -1.12 -23.44
C LYS A 167 -5.20 -1.83 -22.51
N PHE A 168 -5.38 -3.14 -22.33
CA PHE A 168 -4.47 -4.01 -21.60
C PHE A 168 -4.45 -5.42 -22.21
N GLY A 169 -3.39 -6.17 -21.97
CA GLY A 169 -3.26 -7.56 -22.42
C GLY A 169 -3.90 -8.56 -21.46
N ILE A 170 -4.33 -9.69 -21.98
CA ILE A 170 -4.56 -10.91 -21.22
C ILE A 170 -3.66 -11.99 -21.85
N ASN A 171 -2.84 -12.66 -21.05
CA ASN A 171 -1.95 -13.71 -21.51
C ASN A 171 -2.25 -15.02 -20.79
N ILE A 172 -2.55 -16.06 -21.55
CA ILE A 172 -2.77 -17.42 -21.08
C ILE A 172 -1.59 -18.27 -21.57
N VAL A 173 -0.79 -18.76 -20.65
CA VAL A 173 0.32 -19.69 -20.90
C VAL A 173 -0.17 -21.09 -20.58
N TYR A 174 -0.12 -21.99 -21.56
CA TYR A 174 -0.52 -23.38 -21.41
C TYR A 174 0.72 -24.27 -21.50
N ASN A 175 0.98 -25.01 -20.41
CA ASN A 175 2.09 -25.93 -20.26
C ASN A 175 1.60 -27.37 -20.42
N GLU A 176 2.19 -28.13 -21.34
CA GLU A 176 1.93 -29.56 -21.48
C GLU A 176 3.04 -30.38 -20.81
N HIS A 177 2.72 -31.05 -19.71
CA HIS A 177 3.63 -32.02 -19.09
C HIS A 177 3.56 -33.38 -19.80
N PHE A 178 4.07 -33.42 -21.04
CA PHE A 178 4.42 -34.69 -21.68
C PHE A 178 5.58 -35.34 -20.91
N GLN A 179 5.24 -36.25 -19.98
CA GLN A 179 6.19 -37.25 -19.52
C GLN A 179 6.57 -38.15 -20.70
N SER A 180 7.69 -37.84 -21.33
CA SER A 180 8.36 -38.78 -22.22
C SER A 180 8.83 -39.96 -21.39
N THR A 181 8.05 -41.04 -21.36
CA THR A 181 8.55 -42.35 -20.94
C THR A 181 9.69 -42.72 -21.89
N GLU A 182 10.93 -42.53 -21.45
CA GLU A 182 12.12 -43.01 -22.12
C GLU A 182 12.07 -44.54 -22.17
N LEU A 183 11.54 -45.08 -23.27
CA LEU A 183 11.75 -46.48 -23.60
C LEU A 183 13.23 -46.66 -23.91
N ALA A 184 13.92 -47.37 -23.02
CA ALA A 184 15.37 -47.51 -23.03
C ALA A 184 15.90 -47.97 -24.40
N PHE A 185 16.79 -47.17 -24.98
CA PHE A 185 17.63 -47.62 -26.09
C PHE A 185 18.48 -48.79 -25.59
N ASN A 186 18.29 -49.97 -26.18
CA ASN A 186 19.02 -51.19 -25.84
C ASN A 186 20.03 -51.49 -26.96
N PRO A 187 21.31 -51.10 -26.83
CA PRO A 187 22.26 -51.15 -27.92
C PRO A 187 22.94 -52.52 -28.00
N ASN A 188 22.23 -53.55 -28.46
CA ASN A 188 22.84 -54.82 -28.90
C ASN A 188 21.85 -55.74 -29.66
N SER A 189 21.74 -55.56 -30.98
CA SER A 189 21.38 -56.63 -31.92
C SER A 189 21.64 -56.23 -33.38
N TYR A 190 22.71 -56.75 -33.98
CA TYR A 190 22.73 -57.03 -35.43
C TYR A 190 21.94 -58.33 -35.66
N PRO A 191 21.12 -58.40 -36.72
CA PRO A 191 21.56 -58.99 -38.01
C PRO A 191 21.31 -58.01 -39.17
N GLN A 192 22.23 -57.84 -40.14
CA GLN A 192 22.58 -58.73 -41.25
C GLN A 192 21.61 -58.63 -42.46
N ASP A 193 22.21 -58.53 -43.65
CA ASP A 193 21.63 -58.22 -44.98
C ASP A 193 20.20 -58.74 -45.28
N ASP A 194 19.42 -57.89 -45.98
CA ASP A 194 18.88 -58.32 -47.28
C ASP A 194 18.80 -57.15 -48.29
N ARG A 195 18.80 -57.47 -49.58
CA ARG A 195 19.00 -56.54 -50.70
C ARG A 195 17.68 -56.03 -51.28
N GLY A 196 17.55 -54.70 -51.45
CA GLY A 196 16.38 -54.08 -52.11
C GLY A 196 16.66 -52.74 -52.80
N SER A 197 16.91 -52.78 -54.11
CA SER A 197 16.85 -51.63 -55.05
C SER A 197 15.38 -51.25 -55.32
N ILE A 198 14.94 -50.03 -55.71
CA ILE A 198 15.54 -48.76 -56.22
C ILE A 198 14.40 -47.68 -56.13
N PRO A 199 14.55 -46.32 -56.25
CA PRO A 199 15.61 -45.48 -56.84
C PRO A 199 16.14 -44.30 -55.97
N GLN A 200 17.18 -43.62 -56.49
CA GLN A 200 17.53 -42.25 -56.09
C GLN A 200 16.45 -41.26 -56.56
N ILE A 201 15.92 -40.45 -55.63
CA ILE A 201 15.29 -39.16 -55.98
C ILE A 201 16.37 -38.09 -55.85
N GLN A 202 16.59 -37.30 -56.90
CA GLN A 202 17.46 -36.12 -56.85
C GLN A 202 16.82 -35.06 -55.94
N GLY A 203 17.22 -35.05 -54.68
CA GLY A 203 16.84 -34.02 -53.72
C GLY A 203 17.51 -32.70 -54.07
N ILE A 204 16.69 -31.73 -54.49
CA ILE A 204 17.02 -30.30 -54.60
C ILE A 204 17.74 -29.86 -53.31
N PRO A 205 18.79 -29.01 -53.37
CA PRO A 205 19.37 -28.44 -52.17
C PRO A 205 18.35 -27.51 -51.50
N ASN A 206 17.56 -28.08 -50.58
CA ASN A 206 16.81 -27.30 -49.60
C ASN A 206 17.83 -26.57 -48.72
N ALA A 207 18.12 -25.33 -49.09
CA ALA A 207 18.61 -24.35 -48.16
C ALA A 207 17.55 -24.27 -47.05
N ASN A 208 17.85 -24.89 -45.90
CA ASN A 208 17.08 -24.74 -44.68
C ASN A 208 17.20 -23.29 -44.23
N LEU A 209 16.36 -22.43 -44.80
CA LEU A 209 15.94 -21.17 -44.21
C LEU A 209 15.23 -21.54 -42.91
N ILE A 210 16.01 -21.68 -41.84
CA ILE A 210 15.49 -21.75 -40.48
C ILE A 210 14.75 -20.44 -40.29
N ASN A 211 13.42 -20.50 -40.35
CA ASN A 211 12.55 -19.36 -40.13
C ASN A 211 12.56 -19.07 -38.62
N LEU A 212 13.63 -18.42 -38.17
CA LEU A 212 13.86 -18.02 -36.79
C LEU A 212 12.77 -17.01 -36.43
N GLN A 213 11.82 -17.43 -35.60
CA GLN A 213 10.87 -16.51 -35.01
C GLN A 213 11.62 -15.55 -34.06
N ASN A 214 11.21 -14.29 -34.03
CA ASN A 214 11.71 -13.33 -33.06
C ASN A 214 11.48 -13.89 -31.64
N PHE A 215 12.50 -13.79 -30.81
CA PHE A 215 12.45 -14.24 -29.42
C PHE A 215 12.31 -13.03 -28.49
N ASN A 216 11.70 -13.21 -27.32
CA ASN A 216 11.42 -12.12 -26.39
C ASN A 216 11.76 -12.50 -24.96
N LEU A 217 12.04 -11.49 -24.13
CA LEU A 217 12.15 -11.60 -22.68
C LEU A 217 11.01 -10.84 -22.01
N TYR A 218 10.40 -11.43 -20.98
CA TYR A 218 9.35 -10.85 -20.16
C TYR A 218 9.76 -10.86 -18.69
N LEU A 219 9.26 -9.90 -17.92
CA LEU A 219 9.50 -9.80 -16.48
C LEU A 219 8.26 -10.25 -15.72
N ASP A 220 8.47 -10.99 -14.64
CA ASP A 220 7.48 -11.15 -13.56
C ASP A 220 7.15 -9.78 -12.94
N LYS A 221 8.18 -8.98 -12.61
CA LYS A 221 8.01 -7.62 -12.06
C LYS A 221 8.86 -6.58 -12.77
N THR A 222 8.24 -5.50 -13.22
CA THR A 222 8.91 -4.35 -13.89
C THR A 222 9.36 -3.27 -12.89
N ASP A 223 8.60 -3.06 -11.82
CA ASP A 223 8.89 -2.12 -10.75
C ASP A 223 8.66 -2.79 -9.39
N MET A 224 9.71 -2.81 -8.55
CA MET A 224 9.63 -3.38 -7.20
C MET A 224 9.91 -2.31 -6.16
N ARG A 225 8.90 -2.03 -5.31
CA ARG A 225 9.05 -1.24 -4.10
C ARG A 225 9.30 -2.19 -2.94
N LEU A 226 10.45 -2.03 -2.28
CA LEU A 226 11.00 -3.00 -1.33
C LEU A 226 11.56 -2.27 -0.11
N ILE A 227 11.71 -2.96 1.00
CA ILE A 227 12.30 -2.38 2.20
C ILE A 227 13.80 -2.18 1.96
N ALA A 228 14.39 -1.09 2.45
CA ALA A 228 15.81 -0.79 2.27
C ALA A 228 16.71 -1.96 2.73
N SER A 229 17.74 -2.32 1.95
CA SER A 229 18.60 -3.49 2.14
C SER A 229 17.93 -4.88 2.13
N GLN A 230 16.61 -4.98 1.91
CA GLN A 230 15.90 -6.27 1.87
C GLN A 230 16.39 -7.14 0.70
N ASN A 231 16.49 -8.45 0.92
CA ASN A 231 16.75 -9.40 -0.15
C ASN A 231 15.52 -9.50 -1.08
N TRP A 232 15.75 -9.60 -2.39
CA TRP A 232 14.69 -9.75 -3.38
C TRP A 232 15.03 -10.78 -4.45
N GLN A 233 14.00 -11.27 -5.13
CA GLN A 233 14.09 -12.12 -6.31
C GLN A 233 13.09 -11.66 -7.37
N ASN A 234 13.47 -11.77 -8.64
CA ASN A 234 12.62 -11.49 -9.80
C ASN A 234 12.90 -12.55 -10.88
N THR A 235 11.87 -12.95 -11.62
CA THR A 235 11.98 -13.97 -12.68
C THR A 235 11.83 -13.30 -14.04
N ILE A 236 12.69 -13.68 -14.98
CA ILE A 236 12.60 -13.28 -16.38
C ILE A 236 12.29 -14.52 -17.20
N PHE A 237 11.19 -14.49 -17.95
CA PHE A 237 10.78 -15.57 -18.85
C PHE A 237 11.23 -15.27 -20.27
N ALA A 238 11.52 -16.32 -21.05
CA ALA A 238 11.93 -16.22 -22.45
C ALA A 238 10.97 -17.01 -23.35
N SER A 239 10.50 -16.39 -24.43
CA SER A 239 9.72 -17.08 -25.48
C SER A 239 10.55 -17.28 -26.75
N ASN A 240 10.27 -18.36 -27.48
CA ASN A 240 10.88 -18.71 -28.77
C ASN A 240 12.43 -18.83 -28.75
N ILE A 241 13.01 -19.18 -27.59
CA ILE A 241 14.45 -19.44 -27.42
C ILE A 241 14.70 -20.45 -26.29
N ASN A 242 15.70 -21.31 -26.45
CA ASN A 242 16.26 -22.14 -25.38
C ASN A 242 17.53 -21.47 -24.83
N LEU A 243 17.43 -20.84 -23.65
CA LEU A 243 18.51 -20.08 -23.03
C LEU A 243 19.77 -20.93 -22.71
N LEU A 244 19.68 -22.26 -22.66
CA LEU A 244 20.82 -23.15 -22.42
C LEU A 244 21.56 -23.58 -23.70
N GLN A 245 20.93 -23.46 -24.87
CA GLN A 245 21.45 -24.01 -26.13
C GLN A 245 21.64 -22.92 -27.21
N ASP A 246 20.77 -21.92 -27.24
CA ASP A 246 20.67 -20.97 -28.35
C ASP A 246 21.42 -19.66 -28.09
N LEU A 247 21.96 -19.44 -26.89
CA LEU A 247 22.69 -18.21 -26.57
C LEU A 247 24.14 -18.22 -27.08
N ALA A 248 24.62 -17.06 -27.53
CA ALA A 248 26.01 -16.85 -27.94
C ALA A 248 26.97 -16.86 -26.73
N ALA A 249 26.49 -16.42 -25.57
CA ALA A 249 27.19 -16.35 -24.28
C ALA A 249 26.17 -16.45 -23.14
N LYS A 250 26.63 -16.60 -21.90
CA LYS A 250 25.73 -16.53 -20.72
C LYS A 250 25.03 -15.15 -20.66
N PRO A 251 23.80 -15.05 -20.11
CA PRO A 251 23.11 -13.77 -19.97
C PRO A 251 23.97 -12.73 -19.23
N GLU A 252 24.02 -11.52 -19.77
CA GLU A 252 24.75 -10.39 -19.20
C GLU A 252 23.84 -9.62 -18.24
N ILE A 253 24.36 -9.29 -17.06
CA ILE A 253 23.68 -8.44 -16.07
C ILE A 253 24.43 -7.12 -15.89
N LYS A 254 23.70 -6.01 -15.96
CA LYS A 254 24.19 -4.67 -15.62
C LYS A 254 23.30 -4.06 -14.55
N VAL A 255 23.92 -3.58 -13.47
CA VAL A 255 23.26 -2.90 -12.37
C VAL A 255 23.60 -1.41 -12.46
N ILE A 256 22.58 -0.56 -12.48
CA ILE A 256 22.72 0.90 -12.54
C ILE A 256 22.11 1.48 -11.28
N CYS A 257 22.95 2.00 -10.39
CA CYS A 257 22.53 2.59 -9.13
C CYS A 257 22.46 4.12 -9.29
N GLU A 258 21.33 4.71 -8.91
CA GLU A 258 21.10 6.15 -8.94
C GLU A 258 20.65 6.62 -7.54
N PRO A 259 21.53 7.26 -6.74
CA PRO A 259 22.95 7.49 -6.99
C PRO A 259 23.80 6.20 -6.90
N GLU A 260 25.04 6.25 -7.41
CA GLU A 260 25.92 5.07 -7.56
C GLU A 260 26.16 4.33 -6.23
N ASN A 261 26.20 5.04 -5.12
CA ASN A 261 26.50 4.51 -3.78
C ASN A 261 25.27 4.04 -2.99
N ASN A 262 24.13 3.78 -3.64
CA ASN A 262 22.88 3.44 -2.95
C ASN A 262 22.82 2.02 -2.34
N GLY A 263 23.79 1.15 -2.63
CA GLY A 263 23.87 -0.21 -2.08
C GLY A 263 22.93 -1.25 -2.70
N GLY A 264 22.28 -0.94 -3.84
CA GLY A 264 21.50 -1.93 -4.58
C GLY A 264 22.41 -2.96 -5.27
N GLU A 265 22.12 -4.25 -5.08
CA GLU A 265 22.89 -5.37 -5.62
C GLU A 265 21.97 -6.25 -6.49
N ALA A 266 22.50 -6.86 -7.55
CA ALA A 266 21.80 -7.88 -8.33
C ALA A 266 22.78 -8.90 -8.93
N ILE A 267 22.40 -10.18 -8.91
CA ILE A 267 23.13 -11.29 -9.51
C ILE A 267 22.15 -12.24 -10.21
N ILE A 268 22.58 -12.84 -11.32
CA ILE A 268 21.87 -13.99 -11.91
C ILE A 268 22.16 -15.18 -11.00
N SER A 269 21.11 -15.79 -10.47
CA SER A 269 21.19 -16.94 -9.56
C SER A 269 20.93 -18.28 -10.23
N GLU A 270 20.09 -18.29 -11.26
CA GLU A 270 19.75 -19.49 -12.04
C GLU A 270 19.47 -19.10 -13.49
N THR A 271 19.67 -20.04 -14.42
CA THR A 271 19.20 -19.97 -15.81
C THR A 271 18.78 -21.37 -16.21
N SER A 272 17.51 -21.54 -16.60
CA SER A 272 16.96 -22.79 -17.15
C SER A 272 16.82 -22.68 -18.68
N ARG A 273 16.06 -23.58 -19.31
CA ARG A 273 15.68 -23.52 -20.72
C ARG A 273 14.96 -22.21 -21.09
N ASP A 274 14.13 -21.72 -20.19
CA ASP A 274 13.00 -20.83 -20.44
C ASP A 274 12.94 -19.62 -19.48
N LYS A 275 13.71 -19.63 -18.38
CA LYS A 275 13.74 -18.53 -17.40
C LYS A 275 15.15 -18.22 -16.88
N ILE A 276 15.32 -16.97 -16.44
CA ILE A 276 16.48 -16.45 -15.71
C ILE A 276 15.98 -15.96 -14.35
N ILE A 277 16.55 -16.46 -13.26
CA ILE A 277 16.20 -16.01 -11.90
C ILE A 277 17.27 -15.04 -11.41
N VAL A 278 16.88 -13.79 -11.19
CA VAL A 278 17.76 -12.73 -10.69
C VAL A 278 17.42 -12.44 -9.23
N LYS A 279 18.42 -12.29 -8.37
CA LYS A 279 18.25 -11.95 -6.95
C LYS A 279 19.28 -10.94 -6.49
N GLY A 280 19.04 -10.28 -5.36
CA GLY A 280 19.99 -9.33 -4.81
C GLY A 280 19.45 -8.58 -3.59
N LYS A 281 19.98 -7.39 -3.33
CA LYS A 281 19.55 -6.50 -2.25
C LYS A 281 18.91 -5.23 -2.78
N ALA A 282 17.87 -4.76 -2.11
CA ALA A 282 17.20 -3.52 -2.44
C ALA A 282 18.10 -2.32 -2.06
N PRO A 283 18.11 -1.24 -2.87
CA PRO A 283 18.88 -0.06 -2.55
C PRO A 283 18.41 0.58 -1.25
N ASN A 284 19.32 1.24 -0.53
CA ASN A 284 19.01 1.93 0.72
C ASN A 284 18.27 3.26 0.50
N PHE A 285 18.50 3.89 -0.65
CA PHE A 285 17.91 5.17 -1.07
C PHE A 285 17.92 5.29 -2.60
N GLY A 286 17.22 6.28 -3.18
CA GLY A 286 17.21 6.48 -4.63
C GLY A 286 16.51 5.35 -5.40
N LYS A 287 17.13 4.85 -6.48
CA LYS A 287 16.64 3.72 -7.28
C LYS A 287 17.80 2.89 -7.85
N THR A 288 17.57 1.61 -8.11
CA THR A 288 18.51 0.75 -8.85
C THR A 288 17.79 0.13 -10.03
N THR A 289 18.37 0.22 -11.23
CA THR A 289 17.85 -0.42 -12.43
C THR A 289 18.70 -1.63 -12.77
N VAL A 290 18.07 -2.79 -12.87
CA VAL A 290 18.72 -4.04 -13.27
C VAL A 290 18.38 -4.28 -14.73
N GLN A 291 19.41 -4.37 -15.58
CA GLN A 291 19.29 -4.65 -17.00
C GLN A 291 19.85 -6.05 -17.28
N ILE A 292 19.07 -6.89 -17.94
CA ILE A 292 19.52 -8.20 -18.44
C ILE A 292 19.55 -8.14 -19.96
N LYS A 293 20.64 -8.65 -20.53
CA LYS A 293 20.89 -8.75 -21.97
C LYS A 293 21.20 -10.20 -22.34
N VAL A 294 20.61 -10.65 -23.45
CA VAL A 294 20.90 -11.94 -24.07
C VAL A 294 21.14 -11.75 -25.57
N ILE A 295 21.99 -12.60 -26.15
CA ILE A 295 22.32 -12.57 -27.58
C ILE A 295 22.12 -13.98 -28.14
N ARG A 296 21.31 -14.13 -29.18
CA ARG A 296 21.09 -15.42 -29.86
C ARG A 296 22.29 -15.79 -30.73
N LYS A 297 22.69 -17.06 -30.72
CA LYS A 297 23.91 -17.57 -31.33
C LYS A 297 23.86 -17.56 -32.85
N THR A 298 22.71 -17.89 -33.43
CA THR A 298 22.50 -18.14 -34.87
C THR A 298 22.56 -16.88 -35.71
N ASP A 299 21.88 -15.82 -35.29
CA ASP A 299 21.67 -14.58 -36.05
C ASP A 299 22.19 -13.31 -35.34
N LYS A 300 22.65 -13.44 -34.09
CA LYS A 300 23.10 -12.34 -33.23
C LYS A 300 22.00 -11.35 -32.83
N GLU A 301 20.72 -11.76 -32.90
CA GLU A 301 19.62 -10.96 -32.34
C GLU A 301 19.86 -10.73 -30.84
N GLU A 302 19.78 -9.46 -30.41
CA GLU A 302 20.07 -9.01 -29.05
C GLU A 302 18.78 -8.49 -28.39
N VAL A 303 18.36 -9.16 -27.32
CA VAL A 303 17.18 -8.76 -26.54
C VAL A 303 17.63 -8.26 -25.18
N LYS A 304 17.06 -7.11 -24.76
CA LYS A 304 17.28 -6.50 -23.46
C LYS A 304 15.97 -6.35 -22.72
N VAL A 305 16.01 -6.54 -21.41
CA VAL A 305 14.89 -6.25 -20.51
C VAL A 305 15.42 -5.57 -19.24
N SER A 306 14.62 -4.70 -18.62
CA SER A 306 15.05 -3.97 -17.42
C SER A 306 13.91 -3.72 -16.45
N PHE A 307 14.21 -3.87 -15.15
CA PHE A 307 13.29 -3.56 -14.05
C PHE A 307 13.95 -2.62 -13.04
N ARG A 308 13.12 -1.91 -12.26
CA ARG A 308 13.58 -0.94 -11.27
C ARG A 308 13.28 -1.42 -9.86
N LEU A 309 14.21 -1.13 -8.96
CA LEU A 309 14.15 -1.33 -7.52
C LEU A 309 14.09 0.04 -6.87
N MET A 310 13.11 0.27 -6.00
CA MET A 310 13.00 1.50 -5.22
C MET A 310 12.80 1.16 -3.74
N PRO A 311 13.50 1.84 -2.81
CA PRO A 311 13.23 1.68 -1.39
C PRO A 311 11.87 2.29 -1.04
N GLN A 312 11.08 1.54 -0.31
CA GLN A 312 9.87 2.00 0.35
C GLN A 312 10.23 2.50 1.76
N GLY A 313 9.90 3.77 2.03
CA GLY A 313 9.95 4.30 3.39
C GLY A 313 8.93 3.61 4.30
N ILE A 314 9.32 3.32 5.53
CA ILE A 314 8.43 2.81 6.58
C ILE A 314 8.20 3.98 7.56
N GLU A 315 6.93 4.36 7.77
CA GLU A 315 6.56 5.45 8.67
C GLU A 315 6.93 5.12 10.14
N HIS A 316 6.93 6.13 11.01
CA HIS A 316 7.01 5.88 12.46
C HIS A 316 5.72 5.20 12.96
N PRO A 317 5.81 4.25 13.91
CA PRO A 317 4.64 3.59 14.45
C PRO A 317 3.77 4.58 15.24
N ALA A 318 2.45 4.44 15.14
CA ALA A 318 1.49 5.26 15.85
C ALA A 318 0.92 4.52 17.06
N PHE A 319 1.19 5.05 18.25
CA PHE A 319 0.81 4.48 19.55
C PHE A 319 0.72 5.59 20.60
N ALA A 320 0.08 5.30 21.75
CA ALA A 320 0.11 6.21 22.89
C ALA A 320 1.38 5.99 23.72
N ALA A 321 2.17 7.04 23.93
CA ALA A 321 3.39 6.97 24.76
C ALA A 321 3.10 6.70 26.25
N GLU A 322 1.88 6.99 26.71
CA GLU A 322 1.37 6.69 28.04
C GLU A 322 0.10 5.85 27.94
N MET A 323 0.03 4.78 28.74
CA MET A 323 -1.12 3.89 28.83
C MET A 323 -1.62 3.77 30.26
N TYR A 324 -2.92 3.58 30.42
CA TYR A 324 -3.57 3.37 31.71
C TYR A 324 -4.25 1.99 31.75
N PRO A 325 -4.28 1.31 32.91
CA PRO A 325 -4.86 -0.04 33.02
C PRO A 325 -6.35 -0.07 32.65
N GLU A 326 -6.84 -1.21 32.16
CA GLU A 326 -8.22 -1.43 31.69
C GLU A 326 -8.67 -0.60 30.46
N LYS A 327 -7.92 0.42 30.00
CA LYS A 327 -8.18 1.12 28.73
C LYS A 327 -7.53 0.36 27.56
N THR A 328 -8.29 0.13 26.49
CA THR A 328 -7.78 -0.46 25.25
C THR A 328 -7.13 0.61 24.38
N TYR A 329 -5.94 0.32 23.88
CA TYR A 329 -5.14 1.14 22.98
C TYR A 329 -4.97 0.42 21.64
N THR A 330 -5.02 1.19 20.56
CA THR A 330 -4.60 0.74 19.23
C THR A 330 -3.12 1.05 19.05
N ILE A 331 -2.36 0.06 18.58
CA ILE A 331 -0.96 0.21 18.19
C ILE A 331 -0.89 -0.11 16.70
N ASP A 332 -0.51 0.88 15.90
CA ASP A 332 -0.27 0.72 14.46
C ASP A 332 1.26 0.74 14.24
N PRO A 333 1.90 -0.40 13.94
CA PRO A 333 3.35 -0.44 13.74
C PRO A 333 3.78 0.16 12.40
N LYS A 334 2.84 0.51 11.51
CA LYS A 334 3.09 1.10 10.18
C LYS A 334 4.04 0.28 9.30
N LEU A 335 4.00 -1.04 9.43
CA LEU A 335 4.79 -1.95 8.60
C LEU A 335 4.06 -2.21 7.26
N PRO A 336 4.78 -2.23 6.12
CA PRO A 336 4.16 -2.47 4.83
C PRO A 336 3.82 -3.96 4.66
N LEU A 337 2.67 -4.23 4.04
CA LEU A 337 2.40 -5.54 3.44
C LEU A 337 3.46 -5.79 2.36
N SER A 338 4.31 -6.78 2.57
CA SER A 338 5.44 -7.11 1.69
C SER A 338 5.69 -8.62 1.72
N SER A 339 6.57 -9.10 0.85
CA SER A 339 7.02 -10.50 0.84
C SER A 339 7.96 -10.86 2.00
N ALA A 340 8.39 -9.89 2.82
CA ALA A 340 9.17 -10.14 4.04
C ALA A 340 8.30 -10.58 5.20
N GLU A 341 8.89 -11.31 6.15
CA GLU A 341 8.24 -11.62 7.42
C GLU A 341 8.26 -10.37 8.31
N VAL A 342 7.19 -9.57 8.23
CA VAL A 342 7.02 -8.34 9.00
C VAL A 342 6.18 -8.58 10.27
N LYS A 343 6.72 -8.19 11.43
CA LYS A 343 6.09 -8.34 12.75
C LYS A 343 6.39 -7.16 13.65
N ALA A 344 5.53 -6.92 14.64
CA ALA A 344 5.80 -5.99 15.73
C ALA A 344 5.43 -6.65 17.05
N TYR A 345 6.19 -6.35 18.11
CA TYR A 345 6.01 -6.91 19.44
C TYR A 345 5.91 -5.79 20.47
N LEU A 346 4.97 -5.91 21.39
CA LEU A 346 4.94 -5.15 22.64
C LEU A 346 5.44 -6.05 23.76
N GLN A 347 6.47 -5.63 24.48
CA GLN A 347 7.21 -6.44 25.44
C GLN A 347 7.32 -5.79 26.84
N ASP A 348 7.42 -6.63 27.87
CA ASP A 348 7.85 -6.29 29.23
C ASP A 348 9.15 -7.07 29.49
N GLY A 349 10.30 -6.40 29.32
CA GLY A 349 11.60 -7.05 29.27
C GLY A 349 11.67 -8.08 28.13
N SER A 350 11.83 -9.36 28.46
CA SER A 350 11.83 -10.46 27.49
C SER A 350 10.44 -11.08 27.24
N LYS A 351 9.40 -10.64 27.94
CA LYS A 351 8.05 -11.21 27.81
C LYS A 351 7.26 -10.47 26.74
N VAL A 352 6.88 -11.16 25.66
CA VAL A 352 5.89 -10.65 24.70
C VAL A 352 4.52 -10.57 25.37
N LEU A 353 3.91 -9.38 25.35
CA LEU A 353 2.56 -9.11 25.86
C LEU A 353 1.52 -9.07 24.74
N ALA A 354 1.91 -8.56 23.56
CA ALA A 354 1.09 -8.54 22.35
C ALA A 354 1.98 -8.52 21.10
N ALA A 355 1.43 -8.91 19.97
CA ALA A 355 2.12 -8.93 18.68
C ALA A 355 1.17 -8.55 17.53
N SER A 356 1.71 -8.01 16.45
CA SER A 356 0.98 -7.90 15.18
C SER A 356 0.97 -9.21 14.40
N GLN A 357 -0.07 -9.41 13.60
CA GLN A 357 -0.09 -10.40 12.54
C GLN A 357 0.33 -9.69 11.24
N HIS A 358 1.36 -10.19 10.56
CA HIS A 358 1.86 -9.65 9.28
C HIS A 358 2.00 -8.11 9.21
N GLY A 359 2.45 -7.49 10.30
CA GLY A 359 2.65 -6.04 10.36
C GLY A 359 1.38 -5.20 10.55
N GLU A 360 0.21 -5.80 10.72
CA GLU A 360 -1.04 -5.07 10.95
C GLU A 360 -1.10 -4.35 12.32
N LYS A 361 -2.05 -3.43 12.45
CA LYS A 361 -2.41 -2.83 13.74
C LYS A 361 -2.94 -3.88 14.72
N PHE A 362 -2.61 -3.74 15.99
CA PHE A 362 -3.10 -4.62 17.06
C PHE A 362 -3.60 -3.81 18.25
N TYR A 363 -4.33 -4.48 19.15
CA TYR A 363 -4.93 -3.85 20.32
C TYR A 363 -4.27 -4.37 21.59
N PHE A 364 -4.01 -3.46 22.53
CA PHE A 364 -3.45 -3.79 23.84
C PHE A 364 -4.24 -3.11 24.96
N LYS A 365 -4.44 -3.81 26.07
CA LYS A 365 -5.13 -3.30 27.26
C LYS A 365 -4.26 -3.63 28.48
N PRO A 366 -3.56 -2.67 29.09
CA PRO A 366 -2.70 -2.95 30.23
C PRO A 366 -3.49 -3.48 31.42
N GLU A 367 -2.89 -4.40 32.16
CA GLU A 367 -3.36 -4.83 33.47
C GLU A 367 -2.80 -3.93 34.58
N TYR A 368 -3.44 -3.93 35.75
CA TYR A 368 -2.88 -3.26 36.94
C TYR A 368 -1.51 -3.82 37.37
N SER A 369 -1.18 -5.06 37.00
CA SER A 369 0.12 -5.71 37.20
C SER A 369 1.29 -5.08 36.41
N LEU A 370 0.97 -4.20 35.44
CA LEU A 370 1.93 -3.48 34.61
C LEU A 370 2.11 -2.02 35.00
N VAL A 371 1.36 -1.52 35.99
CA VAL A 371 1.48 -0.13 36.47
C VAL A 371 2.90 0.16 36.94
N ASP A 372 3.38 1.37 36.63
CA ASP A 372 4.72 1.90 36.85
C ASP A 372 5.84 1.17 36.08
N LYS A 373 5.49 0.27 35.14
CA LYS A 373 6.45 -0.32 34.18
C LYS A 373 6.57 0.51 32.90
N THR A 374 7.72 0.35 32.24
CA THR A 374 7.94 0.76 30.85
C THR A 374 7.88 -0.48 29.97
N LEU A 375 6.94 -0.50 29.03
CA LEU A 375 6.85 -1.49 27.98
C LEU A 375 7.64 -1.03 26.76
N THR A 376 8.12 -1.96 25.95
CA THR A 376 8.86 -1.65 24.73
C THR A 376 8.10 -2.17 23.50
N LEU A 377 7.84 -1.28 22.55
CA LEU A 377 7.36 -1.61 21.21
C LEU A 377 8.55 -1.75 20.26
N GLU A 378 8.62 -2.90 19.60
CA GLU A 378 9.67 -3.27 18.66
C GLU A 378 9.07 -3.69 17.32
N ARG A 379 9.79 -3.45 16.23
CA ARG A 379 9.40 -3.87 14.87
C ARG A 379 10.47 -4.78 14.30
N TYR A 380 10.06 -5.80 13.57
CA TYR A 380 10.92 -6.82 12.99
C TYR A 380 10.58 -7.05 11.53
N ILE A 381 11.62 -7.26 10.72
CA ILE A 381 11.54 -7.54 9.30
C ILE A 381 12.53 -8.66 9.02
N ASP A 382 12.07 -9.78 8.48
CA ASP A 382 12.84 -11.02 8.32
C ASP A 382 13.57 -11.45 9.61
N ASN A 383 12.84 -11.32 10.73
CA ASN A 383 13.30 -11.56 12.11
C ASN A 383 14.49 -10.70 12.60
N GLN A 384 14.85 -9.63 11.89
CA GLN A 384 15.80 -8.61 12.36
C GLN A 384 15.07 -7.38 12.92
N LEU A 385 15.58 -6.80 14.00
CA LEU A 385 15.02 -5.59 14.61
C LEU A 385 15.14 -4.41 13.63
N PHE A 386 14.02 -3.80 13.29
CA PHE A 386 13.93 -2.68 12.35
C PHE A 386 13.79 -1.33 13.06
N GLY A 387 14.80 -0.47 12.88
CA GLY A 387 14.86 0.86 13.47
C GLY A 387 15.23 0.81 14.94
N GLN A 388 14.44 1.48 15.79
CA GLN A 388 14.69 1.61 17.22
C GLN A 388 13.59 0.96 18.06
N LYS A 389 13.91 0.74 19.34
CA LYS A 389 12.94 0.40 20.39
C LYS A 389 12.14 1.65 20.78
N TYR A 390 10.85 1.49 21.05
CA TYR A 390 9.96 2.59 21.44
C TYR A 390 9.37 2.32 22.83
N ASP A 391 9.65 3.21 23.78
CA ASP A 391 9.21 3.06 25.17
C ASP A 391 7.79 3.60 25.39
N ILE A 392 7.00 2.86 26.16
CA ILE A 392 5.60 3.14 26.50
C ILE A 392 5.44 3.01 28.01
N LYS A 393 5.06 4.08 28.70
CA LYS A 393 4.87 4.07 30.15
C LYS A 393 3.46 3.63 30.51
N VAL A 394 3.33 2.68 31.44
CA VAL A 394 2.02 2.31 32.00
C VAL A 394 1.85 3.03 33.33
N LEU A 395 0.93 4.00 33.37
CA LEU A 395 0.69 4.85 34.53
C LEU A 395 -0.55 4.40 35.31
N ASN A 396 -0.55 4.61 36.62
CA ASN A 396 -1.77 4.50 37.41
C ASN A 396 -2.72 5.65 37.07
N TYR A 397 -4.02 5.45 37.28
CA TYR A 397 -4.97 6.55 37.20
C TYR A 397 -4.71 7.58 38.31
N PRO A 398 -4.88 8.89 38.03
CA PRO A 398 -4.83 9.92 39.06
C PRO A 398 -5.80 9.62 40.21
N ASN A 399 -5.47 10.11 41.41
CA ASN A 399 -6.41 10.06 42.53
C ASN A 399 -7.59 11.01 42.23
N SER A 400 -8.78 10.64 42.68
CA SER A 400 -9.99 11.46 42.56
C SER A 400 -9.84 12.82 43.25
N GLU A 401 -10.58 13.82 42.78
CA GLU A 401 -10.56 15.18 43.32
C GLU A 401 -11.95 15.72 43.65
N ILE A 402 -12.01 16.60 44.65
CA ILE A 402 -13.13 17.53 44.83
C ILE A 402 -12.78 18.78 44.04
N SER A 403 -13.42 18.95 42.88
CA SER A 403 -13.04 19.96 41.89
C SER A 403 -13.66 21.33 42.16
N ASP A 404 -14.87 21.39 42.75
CA ASP A 404 -15.59 22.66 42.93
C ASP A 404 -16.60 22.65 44.11
N PHE A 405 -16.96 23.86 44.56
CA PHE A 405 -17.97 24.16 45.58
C PHE A 405 -18.82 25.35 45.14
N ILE A 406 -20.06 25.09 44.70
CA ILE A 406 -20.97 26.12 44.18
C ILE A 406 -22.07 26.39 45.20
N LYS A 407 -22.14 27.61 45.78
CA LYS A 407 -23.24 28.01 46.67
C LYS A 407 -24.55 28.06 45.87
N ASN A 408 -25.56 27.30 46.30
CA ASN A 408 -26.91 27.30 45.74
C ASN A 408 -27.79 28.35 46.45
N LYS A 409 -28.84 28.84 45.78
CA LYS A 409 -29.71 29.93 46.26
C LYS A 409 -30.43 29.65 47.58
N ASN A 410 -30.48 28.38 48.01
CA ASN A 410 -31.20 27.92 49.20
C ASN A 410 -30.33 27.82 50.47
N GLY A 411 -29.08 28.29 50.43
CA GLY A 411 -28.11 28.07 51.53
C GLY A 411 -27.56 26.63 51.58
N GLU A 412 -27.63 25.92 50.45
CA GLU A 412 -27.01 24.62 50.25
C GLU A 412 -25.76 24.78 49.37
N LEU A 413 -24.83 23.81 49.41
CA LEU A 413 -23.62 23.81 48.61
C LEU A 413 -23.62 22.62 47.65
N ILE A 414 -23.34 22.85 46.36
CA ILE A 414 -23.10 21.78 45.40
C ILE A 414 -21.60 21.50 45.38
N LEU A 415 -21.21 20.30 45.81
CA LEU A 415 -19.85 19.78 45.78
C LEU A 415 -19.69 18.91 44.53
N THR A 416 -18.79 19.32 43.63
CA THR A 416 -18.49 18.56 42.40
C THR A 416 -17.21 17.75 42.59
N THR A 417 -17.28 16.46 42.25
CA THR A 417 -16.14 15.53 42.29
C THR A 417 -15.79 15.04 40.89
N LYS A 418 -14.50 14.75 40.66
CA LYS A 418 -14.04 13.99 39.50
C LYS A 418 -13.34 12.72 39.98
N CYS A 419 -13.79 11.59 39.47
CA CYS A 419 -13.24 10.28 39.76
C CYS A 419 -12.59 9.71 38.49
N TYR A 420 -11.37 9.17 38.60
CA TYR A 420 -10.59 8.76 37.44
C TYR A 420 -10.44 7.23 37.31
N GLY A 421 -10.40 6.80 36.05
CA GLY A 421 -10.20 5.43 35.65
C GLY A 421 -11.43 4.55 35.71
N LYS A 422 -11.19 3.25 35.54
CA LYS A 422 -12.21 2.21 35.67
C LYS A 422 -11.95 1.36 36.91
N TYR A 423 -12.98 0.65 37.35
CA TYR A 423 -12.93 -0.35 38.41
C TYR A 423 -13.92 -1.45 38.06
N LYS A 424 -13.43 -2.69 37.89
CA LYS A 424 -14.22 -3.83 37.44
C LYS A 424 -15.00 -3.49 36.15
N GLN A 425 -14.29 -2.94 35.16
CA GLN A 425 -14.82 -2.50 33.85
C GLN A 425 -15.82 -1.33 33.84
N GLN A 426 -16.38 -0.93 34.99
CA GLN A 426 -17.21 0.27 35.12
C GLN A 426 -16.37 1.52 35.39
N PHE A 427 -16.94 2.72 35.22
CA PHE A 427 -16.29 3.94 35.71
C PHE A 427 -16.05 3.86 37.22
N ASN A 428 -14.88 4.36 37.65
CA ASN A 428 -14.63 4.62 39.06
C ASN A 428 -15.54 5.76 39.51
N GLU A 429 -16.12 5.66 40.72
CA GLU A 429 -17.07 6.64 41.24
C GLU A 429 -16.83 6.84 42.74
N ILE A 430 -17.27 7.97 43.27
CA ILE A 430 -17.30 8.27 44.70
C ILE A 430 -18.45 7.51 45.34
N VAL A 431 -18.14 6.71 46.37
CA VAL A 431 -19.11 5.89 47.12
C VAL A 431 -19.54 6.54 48.43
N SER A 432 -18.70 7.40 49.01
CA SER A 432 -19.02 8.12 50.26
C SER A 432 -18.23 9.43 50.39
N LEU A 433 -18.78 10.35 51.18
CA LEU A 433 -18.08 11.52 51.70
C LEU A 433 -17.91 11.35 53.21
N GLU A 434 -16.67 11.42 53.71
CA GLU A 434 -16.41 11.56 55.14
C GLU A 434 -16.32 13.07 55.43
N ILE A 435 -17.14 13.54 56.38
CA ILE A 435 -17.32 14.97 56.68
C ILE A 435 -17.08 15.22 58.18
N GLU A 436 -16.18 16.17 58.48
CA GLU A 436 -15.93 16.69 59.82
C GLU A 436 -16.52 18.09 59.94
N GLY A 437 -17.64 18.27 60.65
CA GLY A 437 -18.21 19.59 60.92
C GLY A 437 -19.73 19.63 60.87
N ASN A 438 -20.29 20.82 60.61
CA ASN A 438 -21.74 21.06 60.62
C ASN A 438 -22.39 20.80 59.26
N ALA A 439 -22.26 19.59 58.71
CA ALA A 439 -22.74 19.28 57.37
C ALA A 439 -23.25 17.84 57.21
N ILE A 440 -24.28 17.68 56.38
CA ILE A 440 -24.81 16.41 55.88
C ILE A 440 -24.84 16.45 54.35
N TYR A 441 -24.81 15.30 53.68
CA TYR A 441 -24.76 15.22 52.22
C TYR A 441 -25.81 14.28 51.61
N ARG A 442 -26.15 14.54 50.34
CA ARG A 442 -26.88 13.60 49.47
C ARG A 442 -26.34 13.69 48.04
N GLU A 443 -26.26 12.57 47.34
CA GLU A 443 -25.87 12.52 45.93
C GLU A 443 -26.97 13.11 45.03
N LEU A 444 -26.60 13.98 44.08
CA LEU A 444 -27.51 14.54 43.09
C LEU A 444 -27.63 13.61 41.87
N ARG A 445 -28.38 12.52 42.05
CA ARG A 445 -28.65 11.56 40.97
C ARG A 445 -29.49 12.20 39.87
N GLY A 446 -28.85 12.50 38.73
CA GLY A 446 -29.46 13.12 37.56
C GLY A 446 -28.50 13.94 36.70
N ASN A 447 -27.39 14.43 37.25
CA ASN A 447 -26.38 15.21 36.51
C ASN A 447 -25.02 14.49 36.37
N LEU A 448 -25.07 13.16 36.22
CA LEU A 448 -23.89 12.31 36.10
C LEU A 448 -23.26 12.48 34.72
N ARG A 449 -21.96 12.78 34.65
CA ARG A 449 -21.23 12.99 33.39
C ARG A 449 -20.01 12.07 33.31
N SER A 450 -19.89 11.34 32.21
CA SER A 450 -18.80 10.37 31.96
C SER A 450 -18.05 10.68 30.67
N PHE A 451 -16.72 10.63 30.71
CA PHE A 451 -15.83 10.89 29.58
C PHE A 451 -14.82 9.75 29.45
N GLU A 452 -14.64 9.14 28.27
CA GLU A 452 -13.63 8.08 28.05
C GLU A 452 -12.24 8.63 27.68
N ASN A 453 -12.19 9.89 27.21
CA ASN A 453 -11.01 10.56 26.69
C ASN A 453 -10.81 11.94 27.36
N PRO A 454 -9.57 12.37 27.61
CA PRO A 454 -8.30 11.66 27.36
C PRO A 454 -8.10 10.44 28.27
N ILE A 455 -8.61 10.49 29.50
CA ILE A 455 -8.70 9.37 30.43
C ILE A 455 -10.15 9.15 30.90
N PRO A 456 -10.57 7.91 31.18
CA PRO A 456 -11.87 7.62 31.79
C PRO A 456 -12.08 8.48 33.04
N THR A 457 -13.12 9.31 33.04
CA THR A 457 -13.44 10.27 34.09
C THR A 457 -14.93 10.26 34.34
N PHE A 458 -15.34 10.20 35.61
CA PHE A 458 -16.73 10.28 36.05
C PHE A 458 -16.90 11.50 36.96
N ILE A 459 -17.94 12.29 36.71
CA ILE A 459 -18.26 13.48 37.48
C ILE A 459 -19.56 13.23 38.23
N GLN A 460 -19.49 13.37 39.56
CA GLN A 460 -20.63 13.31 40.47
C GLN A 460 -20.77 14.62 41.23
N GLU A 461 -22.02 15.03 41.44
CA GLU A 461 -22.39 16.21 42.21
C GLU A 461 -23.13 15.78 43.48
N PHE A 462 -22.80 16.43 44.59
CA PHE A 462 -23.40 16.17 45.90
C PHE A 462 -23.96 17.48 46.45
N ILE A 463 -25.17 17.43 46.99
CA ILE A 463 -25.73 18.55 47.75
C ILE A 463 -25.31 18.38 49.20
N ILE A 464 -24.62 19.39 49.73
CA ILE A 464 -24.23 19.50 51.13
C ILE A 464 -25.13 20.57 51.78
N SER A 465 -25.72 20.23 52.92
CA SER A 465 -26.62 21.12 53.67
C SER A 465 -26.19 21.14 55.14
N PRO A 466 -26.42 22.23 55.90
CA PRO A 466 -25.99 22.31 57.29
C PRO A 466 -26.73 21.28 58.16
N ALA A 467 -25.97 20.52 58.96
CA ALA A 467 -26.54 19.50 59.86
C ALA A 467 -27.40 20.12 60.96
N ASN A 468 -27.03 21.32 61.42
CA ASN A 468 -27.78 22.15 62.35
C ASN A 468 -27.76 23.61 61.87
N LYS A 469 -28.93 24.17 61.57
CA LYS A 469 -29.11 25.54 61.06
C LYS A 469 -28.74 26.65 62.07
N LEU A 470 -28.51 26.32 63.33
CA LEU A 470 -28.14 27.26 64.40
C LEU A 470 -26.62 27.33 64.65
N LYS A 471 -25.82 26.55 63.92
CA LYS A 471 -24.35 26.54 63.99
C LYS A 471 -23.76 27.07 62.67
N PRO A 472 -22.55 27.66 62.67
CA PRO A 472 -21.85 28.04 61.45
C PRO A 472 -21.78 26.88 60.44
N PHE A 473 -21.96 27.16 59.15
CA PHE A 473 -21.86 26.15 58.09
C PHE A 473 -20.39 25.94 57.71
N GLU A 474 -19.65 25.31 58.62
CA GLU A 474 -18.22 25.03 58.48
C GLU A 474 -17.98 23.52 58.57
N PHE A 475 -17.20 22.99 57.62
CA PHE A 475 -16.83 21.58 57.60
C PHE A 475 -15.56 21.32 56.79
N LYS A 476 -14.96 20.16 57.03
CA LYS A 476 -13.96 19.56 56.16
C LYS A 476 -14.53 18.30 55.52
N VAL A 477 -14.07 17.98 54.31
CA VAL A 477 -14.55 16.83 53.55
C VAL A 477 -13.44 16.20 52.73
N PHE A 478 -13.49 14.88 52.62
CA PHE A 478 -12.81 14.13 51.57
C PHE A 478 -13.78 13.07 51.03
N ALA A 479 -13.66 12.79 49.74
CA ALA A 479 -14.45 11.77 49.07
C ALA A 479 -13.67 10.45 49.02
N ILE A 480 -14.38 9.32 48.99
CA ILE A 480 -13.81 7.97 48.86
C ILE A 480 -14.31 7.36 47.56
N ASP A 481 -13.41 6.84 46.73
CA ASP A 481 -13.76 6.14 45.49
C ASP A 481 -14.04 4.64 45.68
N LYS A 482 -14.53 3.96 44.63
CA LYS A 482 -14.72 2.49 44.59
C LYS A 482 -13.44 1.68 44.84
N LYS A 483 -12.25 2.31 44.76
CA LYS A 483 -10.94 1.70 45.04
C LYS A 483 -10.49 1.91 46.49
N GLY A 484 -11.28 2.61 47.31
CA GLY A 484 -10.97 2.95 48.69
C GLY A 484 -9.97 4.12 48.84
N LYS A 485 -9.64 4.82 47.75
CA LYS A 485 -8.74 5.98 47.80
C LYS A 485 -9.50 7.21 48.28
N LYS A 486 -8.90 7.94 49.22
CA LYS A 486 -9.38 9.25 49.72
C LYS A 486 -8.87 10.37 48.83
N THR A 487 -9.71 11.37 48.54
CA THR A 487 -9.28 12.62 47.91
C THR A 487 -8.43 13.46 48.86
N ASN A 488 -7.76 14.48 48.33
CA ASN A 488 -7.22 15.54 49.18
C ASN A 488 -8.34 16.19 50.01
N LEU A 489 -8.00 16.58 51.24
CA LEU A 489 -8.88 17.27 52.17
C LEU A 489 -9.28 18.64 51.61
N ARG A 490 -10.58 18.92 51.58
CA ARG A 490 -11.12 20.27 51.31
C ARG A 490 -11.78 20.82 52.56
N ASN A 491 -11.61 22.12 52.79
CA ASN A 491 -12.28 22.86 53.86
C ASN A 491 -13.30 23.82 53.23
N PHE A 492 -14.47 23.94 53.85
CA PHE A 492 -15.48 24.94 53.52
C PHE A 492 -15.83 25.75 54.78
N LYS A 493 -15.94 27.06 54.62
CA LYS A 493 -16.34 28.03 55.63
C LYS A 493 -17.18 29.10 54.91
N GLU A 494 -18.37 29.34 55.43
CA GLU A 494 -19.39 30.24 54.84
C GLU A 494 -18.94 31.70 54.73
#